data_AF-A0A3B9RT87-F1
#
_entry.id   AF-A0A3B9RT87-F1
#
_cell.length_a   1.000
_cell.length_b   1.000
_cell.length_c   1.000
_cell.angle_alpha   90.00
_cell.angle_beta   90.00
_cell.angle_gamma   90.00
#
_symmetry.space_group_name_H-M   'P 1'
#
loop_
_entity.id
_entity.type
_entity.pdbx_description
1 polymer ?
#
loop_
_entity_poly.entity_id
_entity_poly.type
_entity_poly.pdbx_seq_one_letter_code
_entity_poly.pdbx_strand_id
1 'polypeptide(L)' 'MKKLAKTLAITLLLALAATSLFAANKNETAVLRLTAYIPEKTTFQTFAGEFIVDSNAYNFSYSVQQLANTKMLYVVAN' A
#
# COMPACT_ATOMS: atom_id res chain seq x y z
N MET A 1 50.36 -23.64 -5.72
CA MET A 1 49.96 -22.90 -6.95
C MET A 1 48.58 -23.29 -7.49
N LYS A 2 48.28 -24.58 -7.73
CA LYS A 2 46.99 -25.01 -8.32
C LYS A 2 45.72 -24.60 -7.51
N LYS A 3 45.80 -24.62 -6.17
CA LYS A 3 44.69 -24.23 -5.29
C LYS A 3 44.38 -22.73 -5.35
N LEU A 4 45.42 -21.90 -5.35
CA LEU A 4 45.31 -20.44 -5.45
C LEU A 4 44.70 -20.01 -6.80
N ALA A 5 45.14 -20.63 -7.90
CA ALA A 5 44.61 -20.38 -9.23
C ALA A 5 43.12 -20.74 -9.35
N LYS A 6 42.70 -21.87 -8.75
CA LYS A 6 41.28 -22.26 -8.67
C LYS A 6 40.45 -21.25 -7.89
N THR A 7 40.93 -20.81 -6.73
CA THR A 7 40.23 -19.81 -5.92
C THR A 7 40.08 -18.50 -6.69
N LEU A 8 41.15 -18.01 -7.32
CA LEU A 8 41.10 -16.78 -8.11
C LEU A 8 40.10 -16.87 -9.26
N ALA A 9 40.08 -18.00 -9.98
CA ALA A 9 39.15 -18.23 -11.08
C ALA A 9 37.70 -18.24 -10.60
N ILE A 10 37.40 -18.90 -9.47
CA ILE A 10 36.05 -18.93 -8.90
C ILE A 10 35.61 -17.53 -8.46
N THR A 11 36.48 -16.78 -7.77
CA THR A 11 36.18 -15.41 -7.34
C THR A 11 35.92 -14.50 -8.53
N LEU A 12 36.68 -14.65 -9.62
CA LEU A 12 36.50 -13.88 -10.84
C LEU A 12 35.16 -14.21 -11.52
N LEU A 13 34.79 -15.50 -11.58
CA LEU A 13 33.49 -15.92 -12.11
C LEU A 13 32.33 -15.35 -11.28
N LEU A 14 32.43 -15.39 -9.95
CA LEU A 14 31.42 -14.82 -9.05
C LEU A 14 31.27 -13.30 -9.24
N ALA A 15 32.39 -12.58 -9.41
CA ALA A 15 32.38 -11.14 -9.64
C ALA A 15 31.75 -10.76 -10.99
N LEU A 16 32.02 -11.55 -12.05
CA LEU A 16 31.42 -11.36 -13.37
C LEU A 16 29.91 -11.69 -13.38
N ALA A 17 29.50 -12.73 -12.65
CA ALA A 17 28.09 -13.09 -12.51
C ALA A 17 27.29 -12.03 -11.72
N ALA A 18 27.88 -11.49 -10.64
CA ALA A 18 27.23 -10.43 -9.87
C ALA A 18 27.08 -9.15 -10.68
N THR A 19 28.14 -8.71 -11.36
CA THR A 19 28.10 -7.46 -12.16
C THR A 19 27.18 -7.55 -13.37
N SER A 20 27.07 -8.71 -14.02
CA SER A 20 26.12 -8.91 -15.13
C SER A 20 24.66 -8.86 -14.70
N LEU A 21 24.33 -9.36 -13.51
CA LEU A 21 22.97 -9.29 -12.95
C LEU A 21 22.49 -7.84 -12.75
N PHE A 22 23.40 -6.94 -12.39
CA PHE A 22 23.09 -5.51 -12.19
C PHE A 22 23.32 -4.66 -13.45
N ALA A 23 24.06 -5.14 -14.45
CA ALA A 23 24.29 -4.44 -15.72
C ALA A 23 23.19 -4.71 -16.75
N ALA A 24 22.55 -5.88 -16.73
CA ALA A 24 21.51 -6.24 -17.70
C ALA A 24 20.29 -5.30 -17.69
N ASN A 25 20.01 -4.67 -16.54
CA ASN A 25 18.82 -3.84 -16.35
C ASN A 25 19.14 -2.34 -16.15
N LYS A 26 20.34 -1.88 -16.53
CA LYS A 26 20.80 -0.49 -16.24
C LYS A 26 19.90 0.61 -16.84
N ASN A 27 19.10 0.27 -17.84
CA ASN A 27 18.21 1.20 -18.56
C ASN A 27 16.72 0.86 -18.40
N GLU A 28 16.37 -0.15 -17.60
CA GLU A 28 14.98 -0.53 -17.36
C GLU A 28 14.53 -0.02 -15.99
N THR A 29 13.45 0.75 -15.96
CA THR A 29 12.85 1.21 -14.71
C THR A 29 12.27 0.01 -13.96
N ALA A 30 12.92 -0.41 -12.89
CA ALA A 30 12.35 -1.38 -11.97
C ALA A 30 11.15 -0.74 -11.25
N VAL A 31 9.94 -1.22 -11.54
CA VAL A 31 8.72 -0.76 -10.87
C VAL A 31 8.57 -1.52 -9.56
N LEU A 32 8.90 -0.88 -8.44
CA LEU A 32 8.61 -1.40 -7.11
C LEU A 32 7.12 -1.16 -6.80
N ARG A 33 6.30 -2.21 -6.81
CA ARG A 33 4.89 -2.13 -6.40
C ARG A 33 4.77 -2.41 -4.91
N LEU A 34 4.55 -1.38 -4.13
CA LEU A 34 4.21 -1.52 -2.71
C LEU A 34 2.71 -1.83 -2.60
N THR A 35 2.38 -3.02 -2.07
CA THR A 35 1.00 -3.36 -1.73
C THR A 35 0.82 -3.09 -0.25
N ALA A 36 -0.02 -2.13 0.11
CA ALA A 36 -0.36 -1.82 1.50
C ALA A 36 -1.81 -2.18 1.76
N TYR A 37 -2.07 -2.75 2.94
CA TYR A 37 -3.43 -2.93 3.44
C TYR A 37 -3.90 -1.63 4.09
N ILE A 38 -5.01 -1.08 3.60
CA ILE A 38 -5.70 0.04 4.24
C ILE A 38 -6.86 -0.55 5.04
N PRO A 39 -6.83 -0.49 6.39
CA PRO A 39 -7.92 -1.01 7.19
C PRO A 39 -9.22 -0.24 6.93
N GLU A 40 -10.34 -0.94 7.02
CA GLU A 40 -11.66 -0.33 6.98
C GLU A 40 -11.84 0.65 8.14
N LYS A 41 -12.35 1.84 7.82
CA LYS A 41 -12.59 2.94 8.74
C LYS A 41 -13.80 3.72 8.26
N THR A 42 -14.69 4.02 9.19
CA THR A 42 -15.81 4.93 9.02
C THR A 42 -15.75 5.99 10.11
N THR A 43 -15.88 7.26 9.72
CA THR A 43 -15.90 8.39 10.64
C THR A 43 -17.17 9.20 10.42
N PHE A 44 -17.86 9.51 11.51
CA PHE A 44 -19.03 10.37 11.53
C PHE A 44 -18.67 11.67 12.24
N GLN A 45 -18.93 12.80 11.60
CA GLN A 45 -18.62 14.12 12.14
C GLN A 45 -19.83 15.04 11.98
N THR A 46 -19.90 16.06 12.82
CA THR A 46 -20.87 17.14 12.72
C THR A 46 -20.14 18.44 12.43
N PHE A 47 -20.52 19.14 11.36
CA PHE A 47 -19.97 20.45 11.01
C PHE A 47 -21.09 21.36 10.51
N ALA A 48 -21.18 22.57 11.07
CA ALA A 48 -22.20 23.57 10.71
C ALA A 48 -23.66 23.05 10.71
N GLY A 49 -23.99 22.09 11.58
CA GLY A 49 -25.33 21.49 11.64
C GLY A 49 -25.62 20.46 10.55
N GLU A 50 -24.60 19.98 9.84
CA GLU A 50 -24.67 18.85 8.90
C GLU A 50 -23.84 17.66 9.40
N PHE A 51 -24.21 16.46 8.96
CA PHE A 51 -23.41 15.25 9.16
C PHE A 51 -22.47 15.04 7.97
N ILE A 52 -21.19 14.82 8.29
CA ILE A 52 -20.16 14.42 7.33
C ILE A 52 -19.81 12.96 7.61
N VAL A 53 -19.89 12.12 6.58
CA VAL A 53 -19.54 10.71 6.65
C VAL A 53 -18.34 10.48 5.74
N ASP A 54 -17.22 10.05 6.34
CA ASP A 54 -16.00 9.67 5.62
C ASP A 54 -15.75 8.18 5.87
N SER A 55 -15.78 7.39 4.81
CA SER A 55 -15.63 5.94 4.91
C SER A 55 -14.97 5.33 3.69
N ASN A 56 -14.09 4.36 3.93
CA ASN A 56 -13.61 3.40 2.93
C ASN A 56 -14.26 2.00 3.09
N ALA A 57 -15.27 1.88 3.96
CA ALA A 57 -15.99 0.64 4.23
C ALA A 57 -17.37 0.68 3.55
N TYR A 58 -17.74 -0.41 2.87
CA TYR A 58 -19.02 -0.52 2.12
C TYR A 58 -20.01 -1.47 2.80
N ASN A 59 -19.86 -1.65 4.12
CA ASN A 59 -20.60 -2.61 4.95
C ASN A 59 -21.74 -1.97 5.77
N PHE A 60 -22.15 -0.75 5.45
CA PHE A 60 -23.24 -0.07 6.13
C PHE A 60 -24.01 0.85 5.18
N SER A 61 -25.21 1.21 5.60
CA SER A 61 -26.03 2.25 4.99
C SER A 61 -26.31 3.33 6.03
N TYR A 62 -26.47 4.57 5.60
CA TYR A 62 -26.83 5.66 6.50
C TYR A 62 -27.89 6.59 5.90
N SER A 63 -28.64 7.26 6.76
CA SER A 63 -29.58 8.31 6.36
C SER A 63 -29.65 9.40 7.42
N VAL A 64 -30.05 10.59 7.02
CA VAL A 64 -30.24 11.73 7.92
C VAL A 64 -31.72 12.07 7.95
N GLN A 65 -32.31 12.10 9.14
CA GLN A 65 -33.66 12.59 9.34
C GLN A 65 -33.62 13.93 10.06
N GLN A 66 -34.36 14.91 9.53
CA GLN A 66 -34.58 16.17 10.22
C GLN A 66 -35.92 16.14 10.96
N LEU A 67 -35.87 16.38 12.27
CA LEU A 67 -37.02 16.44 13.16
C LEU A 67 -37.03 17.80 13.86
N ALA A 68 -37.90 18.70 13.40
CA ALA A 68 -37.93 20.11 13.84
C ALA A 68 -36.53 20.77 13.75
N ASN A 69 -35.95 21.12 14.90
CA ASN A 69 -34.64 21.78 15.01
C ASN A 69 -33.49 20.79 15.26
N THR A 70 -33.75 19.48 15.17
CA THR A 70 -32.78 18.42 15.41
C THR A 70 -32.56 17.63 14.13
N LYS A 71 -31.31 17.27 13.84
CA LYS A 71 -30.99 16.27 12.82
C LYS A 71 -30.46 15.02 13.50
N MET A 72 -30.92 13.86 13.06
CA MET A 72 -30.51 12.56 13.56
C MET A 72 -29.87 11.77 12.43
N LEU A 73 -28.71 11.18 12.72
CA LEU A 73 -28.00 10.28 11.81
C LEU A 73 -28.37 8.84 12.17
N TYR A 74 -28.95 8.12 11.21
CA TYR A 74 -29.23 6.70 11.30
C TYR A 74 -28.15 5.93 10.56
N VAL A 75 -27.58 4.92 11.23
CA VAL A 75 -26.55 4.04 10.67
C VAL A 75 -27.00 2.61 10.86
N VAL A 76 -26.99 1.84 9.78
CA VAL A 76 -27.42 0.43 9.75
C VAL A 76 -26.31 -0.39 9.12
N ALA A 77 -25.81 -1.39 9.82
CA ALA A 77 -24.88 -2.37 9.26
C ALA A 77 -25.61 -3.28 8.26
N ASN A 78 -24.94 -3.63 7.16
CA ASN A 78 -25.47 -4.54 6.14
C ASN A 78 -25.31 -6.01 6.54
#